data_AF-A0A542DG49-F1
#
_entry.id   AF-A0A542DG49-F1
#
_cell.length_a   1.000
_cell.length_b   1.000
_cell.length_c   1.000
_cell.angle_alpha   90.00
_cell.angle_beta   90.00
_cell.angle_gamma   90.00
#
_symmetry.space_group_name_H-M   'P 1'
#
loop_
_entity.id
_entity.type
_entity.pdbx_description
1 polymer ?
#
loop_
_entity_poly.entity_id
_entity_poly.type
_entity_poly.pdbx_seq_one_letter_code
_entity_poly.pdbx_strand_id
1 'polypeptide(L)'
;MRRWGGILGVLVVLAGSLVATPAVTAAAPAPVTGPGRLSVDGRWLVDEQGRRVLLHGVNNVDKKAPYIEPGDGFTVTARDAALLAGHGFNTVRLGVSFDGLMPRRGEVDHGYLDRIARTVRTLGEAGIWVLLDNHQDGLSKVWGGNGFPPWSLHARPRWWEPKLEFPLYYVLPSMKAGWDEVWDNSHGVLDYLGDALAALAERVDEDPAVLGIELLNEPWPGSAALSCFPAGCPAFDRKYQAAHERLTARIRAAAPEMPVFWEPNLTWNQMMPTRLAQPPLTPPLADDRVAFSFHDYCIPSQAAIYLGLPEQLRALCPAQQEITWSNADAFLGRTGIPALLTEFGDGDPTVLGDTLEHADARFIGWQYWHYQSVSGSEPGTDPFTGELGRKLVRTYPRATAGTPTELSFDPANGNFSYTYAADGGPARTEIYVSDLHYPRGYEVSVTGGTVTSEPGAPLVLVRAEEAGQVTVSIRSR
;
A
#
# COMPACT_ATOMS: atom_id res chain seq x y z
N MET A 1 -5.04 -91.95 6.58
CA MET A 1 -6.44 -91.60 6.84
C MET A 1 -6.55 -91.12 8.29
N ARG A 2 -6.55 -89.81 8.54
CA ARG A 2 -6.66 -89.19 9.87
C ARG A 2 -8.09 -88.69 10.08
N ARG A 3 -8.71 -89.06 11.20
CA ARG A 3 -9.99 -88.52 11.71
C ARG A 3 -9.82 -87.03 12.08
N TRP A 4 -10.87 -86.27 12.35
CA TRP A 4 -11.44 -85.92 13.67
C TRP A 4 -12.63 -84.96 13.34
N GLY A 5 -13.87 -85.16 13.80
CA GLY A 5 -14.39 -84.78 15.12
C GLY A 5 -14.99 -83.36 15.10
N GLY A 6 -16.31 -83.22 14.87
CA GLY A 6 -17.03 -81.94 14.90
C GLY A 6 -17.98 -81.84 16.10
N ILE A 7 -17.87 -80.75 16.87
CA ILE A 7 -18.69 -80.43 18.05
C ILE A 7 -19.37 -79.06 17.82
N LEU A 8 -20.66 -79.00 18.15
CA LEU A 8 -21.55 -77.82 18.17
C LEU A 8 -21.11 -76.80 19.23
N GLY A 9 -21.17 -75.50 18.89
CA GLY A 9 -20.97 -74.38 19.81
C GLY A 9 -22.03 -73.29 19.64
N VAL A 10 -22.66 -72.91 20.75
CA VAL A 10 -23.78 -71.99 20.93
C VAL A 10 -23.39 -70.52 20.69
N LEU A 11 -24.28 -69.74 20.04
CA LEU A 11 -24.14 -68.30 19.82
C LEU A 11 -24.88 -67.50 20.91
N VAL A 12 -24.17 -66.60 21.59
CA VAL A 12 -24.70 -65.61 22.55
C VAL A 12 -24.85 -64.27 21.82
N VAL A 13 -26.03 -63.66 21.91
CA VAL A 13 -26.32 -62.31 21.38
C VAL A 13 -26.13 -61.28 22.49
N LEU A 14 -25.21 -60.33 22.30
CA LEU A 14 -25.01 -59.15 23.15
C LEU A 14 -25.62 -57.93 22.45
N ALA A 15 -26.65 -57.35 23.05
CA ALA A 15 -27.26 -56.09 22.62
C ALA A 15 -26.49 -54.92 23.26
N GLY A 16 -25.82 -54.11 22.43
CA GLY A 16 -25.15 -52.87 22.85
C GLY A 16 -25.99 -51.65 22.48
N SER A 17 -26.40 -50.87 23.47
CA SER A 17 -27.11 -49.59 23.32
C SER A 17 -26.11 -48.49 22.91
N LEU A 18 -26.24 -47.94 21.71
CA LEU A 18 -25.50 -46.75 21.27
C LEU A 18 -26.19 -45.48 21.80
N VAL A 19 -25.49 -44.73 22.65
CA VAL A 19 -25.81 -43.34 22.98
C VAL A 19 -25.14 -42.46 21.94
N ALA A 20 -25.93 -41.78 21.10
CA ALA A 20 -25.43 -40.81 20.13
C ALA A 20 -25.19 -39.46 20.80
N THR A 21 -23.93 -39.02 20.85
CA THR A 21 -23.57 -37.64 21.18
C THR A 21 -23.82 -36.75 19.96
N PRO A 22 -24.43 -35.56 20.11
CA PRO A 22 -24.60 -34.65 18.99
C PRO A 22 -23.24 -34.08 18.61
N ALA A 23 -22.83 -34.29 17.36
CA ALA A 23 -21.65 -33.65 16.80
C ALA A 23 -21.92 -32.14 16.67
N VAL A 24 -21.17 -31.33 17.42
CA VAL A 24 -21.07 -29.90 17.17
C VAL A 24 -20.36 -29.74 15.84
N THR A 25 -21.11 -29.43 14.79
CA THR A 25 -20.55 -29.01 13.51
C THR A 25 -20.01 -27.61 13.71
N ALA A 26 -18.68 -27.48 13.71
CA ALA A 26 -18.04 -26.18 13.59
C ALA A 26 -18.56 -25.54 12.30
N ALA A 27 -19.18 -24.36 12.42
CA ALA A 27 -19.58 -23.58 11.25
C ALA A 27 -18.33 -23.35 10.40
N ALA A 28 -18.40 -23.70 9.12
CA ALA A 28 -17.37 -23.34 8.17
C ALA A 28 -17.19 -21.80 8.22
N PRO A 29 -15.95 -21.28 8.21
CA PRO A 29 -15.75 -19.84 8.10
C PRO A 29 -16.52 -19.35 6.88
N ALA A 30 -17.27 -18.25 7.05
CA ALA A 30 -17.93 -17.60 5.92
C ALA A 30 -16.87 -17.36 4.84
N PRO A 31 -17.18 -17.61 3.55
CA PRO A 31 -16.25 -17.26 2.49
C PRO A 31 -15.88 -15.80 2.69
N VAL A 32 -14.59 -15.52 2.82
CA VAL A 32 -14.09 -14.14 2.82
C VAL A 32 -14.40 -13.63 1.41
N THR A 33 -15.54 -12.97 1.27
CA THR A 33 -15.77 -12.08 0.14
C THR A 33 -14.62 -11.07 0.19
N GLY A 34 -13.89 -10.92 -0.92
CA GLY A 34 -12.76 -10.00 -1.01
C GLY A 34 -13.10 -8.59 -0.51
N PRO A 35 -12.13 -7.69 -0.37
CA PRO A 35 -12.29 -6.50 0.47
C PRO A 35 -13.32 -5.48 -0.06
N GLY A 36 -13.86 -5.68 -1.27
CA GLY A 36 -14.86 -4.82 -1.90
C GLY A 36 -14.21 -3.58 -2.53
N ARG A 37 -14.90 -2.93 -3.48
CA ARG A 37 -14.34 -1.74 -4.15
C ARG A 37 -14.30 -0.56 -3.18
N LEU A 38 -13.20 0.21 -3.24
CA LEU A 38 -13.12 1.52 -2.60
C LEU A 38 -13.41 2.64 -3.60
N SER A 39 -14.05 3.69 -3.12
CA SER A 39 -14.30 4.92 -3.87
C SER A 39 -13.79 6.13 -3.09
N VAL A 40 -13.64 7.25 -3.79
CA VAL A 40 -13.24 8.53 -3.20
C VAL A 40 -14.48 9.31 -2.80
N ASP A 41 -14.55 9.74 -1.54
CA ASP A 41 -15.56 10.67 -1.03
C ASP A 41 -14.89 11.76 -0.18
N GLY A 42 -14.75 12.95 -0.77
CA GLY A 42 -14.00 14.06 -0.17
C GLY A 42 -12.59 13.62 0.19
N ARG A 43 -12.21 13.69 1.47
CA ARG A 43 -10.89 13.29 1.96
C ARG A 43 -10.75 11.80 2.30
N TRP A 44 -11.77 11.00 2.01
CA TRP A 44 -11.85 9.62 2.47
C TRP A 44 -11.83 8.63 1.32
N LEU A 45 -11.20 7.49 1.59
CA LEU A 45 -11.49 6.25 0.87
C LEU A 45 -12.64 5.56 1.60
N VAL A 46 -13.71 5.25 0.87
CA VAL A 46 -14.93 4.65 1.42
C VAL A 46 -15.25 3.33 0.74
N ASP A 47 -15.65 2.34 1.53
CA ASP A 47 -16.11 1.05 1.01
C ASP A 47 -17.59 1.09 0.59
N GLU A 48 -18.07 -0.02 0.04
CA GLU A 48 -19.45 -0.19 -0.44
C GLU A 48 -20.53 -0.02 0.66
N GLN A 49 -20.13 -0.03 1.94
CA GLN A 49 -21.00 0.21 3.09
C GLN A 49 -20.93 1.67 3.57
N GLY A 50 -20.16 2.54 2.90
CA GLY A 50 -19.94 3.94 3.29
C GLY A 50 -18.99 4.10 4.47
N ARG A 51 -18.23 3.07 4.82
CA ARG A 51 -17.28 3.12 5.94
C ARG A 51 -15.97 3.74 5.49
N ARG A 52 -15.37 4.55 6.35
CA ARG A 52 -14.07 5.21 6.09
C ARG A 52 -12.96 4.20 6.36
N VAL A 53 -12.15 3.90 5.36
CA VAL A 53 -11.15 2.84 5.42
C VAL A 53 -9.76 3.42 5.73
N LEU A 54 -9.07 2.81 6.69
CA LEU A 54 -7.65 3.09 6.98
C LEU A 54 -6.82 1.93 6.43
N LEU A 55 -5.82 2.26 5.63
CA LEU A 55 -5.00 1.28 4.91
C LEU A 55 -3.62 1.18 5.55
N HIS A 56 -3.23 0.03 6.09
CA HIS A 56 -1.87 -0.25 6.56
C HIS A 56 -1.30 -1.44 5.81
N GLY A 57 -0.08 -1.32 5.30
CA GLY A 57 0.46 -2.36 4.45
C GLY A 57 1.91 -2.18 4.04
N VAL A 58 2.27 -2.81 2.91
CA VAL A 58 3.66 -2.95 2.46
C VAL A 58 3.79 -2.75 0.95
N ASN A 59 5.01 -2.45 0.52
CA ASN A 59 5.44 -2.47 -0.87
C ASN A 59 5.96 -3.85 -1.27
N ASN A 60 5.57 -4.33 -2.45
CA ASN A 60 6.20 -5.45 -3.14
C ASN A 60 6.45 -5.06 -4.61
N VAL A 61 7.70 -4.74 -4.94
CA VAL A 61 8.05 -4.11 -6.21
C VAL A 61 9.16 -4.87 -6.91
N ASP A 62 8.81 -5.64 -7.93
CA ASP A 62 9.79 -6.36 -8.74
C ASP A 62 10.38 -5.45 -9.81
N LYS A 63 11.65 -5.07 -9.62
CA LYS A 63 12.36 -4.12 -10.48
C LYS A 63 13.09 -4.79 -11.65
N LYS A 64 13.06 -6.13 -11.78
CA LYS A 64 13.87 -6.86 -12.78
C LYS A 64 13.06 -7.92 -13.53
N ALA A 65 13.15 -7.91 -14.86
CA ALA A 65 12.55 -8.97 -15.68
C ALA A 65 13.18 -10.36 -15.40
N PRO A 66 12.40 -11.46 -15.50
CA PRO A 66 10.96 -11.51 -15.76
C PRO A 66 10.13 -11.01 -14.55
N TYR A 67 9.18 -10.11 -14.82
CA TYR A 67 8.45 -9.39 -13.78
C TYR A 67 7.26 -10.18 -13.21
N ILE A 68 7.07 -10.10 -11.88
CA ILE A 68 5.94 -10.66 -11.11
C ILE A 68 5.82 -12.16 -11.36
N GLU A 69 6.75 -12.92 -10.80
CA GLU A 69 6.84 -14.38 -10.94
C GLU A 69 6.71 -15.06 -9.56
N PRO A 70 5.48 -15.40 -9.10
CA PRO A 70 5.28 -16.04 -7.81
C PRO A 70 6.14 -17.30 -7.63
N GLY A 71 6.90 -17.36 -6.52
CA GLY A 71 7.84 -18.45 -6.20
C GLY A 71 9.31 -18.15 -6.53
N ASP A 72 9.59 -16.96 -7.04
CA ASP A 72 10.95 -16.41 -7.23
C ASP A 72 11.65 -15.99 -5.91
N GLY A 73 10.97 -16.08 -4.77
CA GLY A 73 11.47 -15.59 -3.47
C GLY A 73 11.33 -14.07 -3.29
N PHE A 74 10.55 -13.40 -4.14
CA PHE A 74 10.35 -11.96 -4.11
C PHE A 74 8.88 -11.58 -4.30
N THR A 75 8.25 -12.04 -5.37
CA THR A 75 6.85 -11.79 -5.72
C THR A 75 5.91 -12.45 -4.72
N VAL A 76 4.95 -11.68 -4.18
CA VAL A 76 3.98 -12.19 -3.22
C VAL A 76 3.19 -13.39 -3.75
N THR A 77 2.93 -14.34 -2.85
CA THR A 77 2.15 -15.56 -3.07
C THR A 77 0.93 -15.59 -2.13
N ALA A 78 0.09 -16.61 -2.24
CA ALA A 78 -1.02 -16.82 -1.30
C ALA A 78 -0.56 -16.99 0.16
N ARG A 79 0.64 -17.56 0.38
CA ARG A 79 1.23 -17.69 1.72
C ARG A 79 1.60 -16.32 2.30
N ASP A 80 2.16 -15.45 1.46
CA ASP A 80 2.52 -14.10 1.85
C ASP A 80 1.27 -13.27 2.14
N ALA A 81 0.24 -13.37 1.29
CA ALA A 81 -1.06 -12.72 1.50
C ALA A 81 -1.69 -13.13 2.84
N ALA A 82 -1.66 -14.43 3.18
CA ALA A 82 -2.15 -14.92 4.47
C ALA A 82 -1.31 -14.42 5.66
N LEU A 83 0.02 -14.32 5.52
CA LEU A 83 0.91 -13.78 6.54
C LEU A 83 0.63 -12.29 6.78
N LEU A 84 0.54 -11.50 5.71
CA LEU A 84 0.25 -10.06 5.78
C LEU A 84 -1.12 -9.81 6.43
N ALA A 85 -2.16 -10.53 5.99
CA ALA A 85 -3.49 -10.45 6.57
C ALA A 85 -3.52 -10.93 8.03
N GLY A 86 -2.68 -11.92 8.38
CA GLY A 86 -2.50 -12.42 9.75
C GLY A 86 -1.99 -11.34 10.72
N HIS A 87 -1.09 -10.47 10.25
CA HIS A 87 -0.65 -9.27 10.96
C HIS A 87 -1.59 -8.07 10.79
N GLY A 88 -2.75 -8.27 10.16
CA GLY A 88 -3.77 -7.25 9.98
C GLY A 88 -3.45 -6.22 8.91
N PHE A 89 -2.40 -6.39 8.10
CA PHE A 89 -2.21 -5.55 6.92
C PHE A 89 -3.35 -5.76 5.94
N ASN A 90 -3.85 -4.67 5.37
CA ASN A 90 -4.98 -4.67 4.43
C ASN A 90 -4.67 -3.99 3.10
N THR A 91 -3.42 -3.57 2.85
CA THR A 91 -3.02 -3.08 1.54
C THR A 91 -1.63 -3.58 1.11
N VAL A 92 -1.43 -3.69 -0.21
CA VAL A 92 -0.12 -3.89 -0.84
C VAL A 92 0.02 -2.87 -1.98
N ARG A 93 1.15 -2.15 -1.99
CA ARG A 93 1.61 -1.41 -3.17
C ARG A 93 2.40 -2.38 -4.05
N LEU A 94 1.76 -2.82 -5.13
CA LEU A 94 2.33 -3.78 -6.06
C LEU A 94 3.00 -3.03 -7.22
N GLY A 95 4.32 -3.18 -7.32
CA GLY A 95 5.10 -2.55 -8.36
C GLY A 95 4.79 -3.13 -9.74
N VAL A 96 4.35 -2.27 -10.64
CA VAL A 96 4.34 -2.47 -12.07
C VAL A 96 5.33 -1.52 -12.73
N SER A 97 5.61 -1.65 -14.01
CA SER A 97 6.48 -0.69 -14.69
C SER A 97 6.13 -0.55 -16.16
N PHE A 98 6.41 0.62 -16.73
CA PHE A 98 6.23 0.85 -18.16
C PHE A 98 7.04 -0.14 -19.02
N ASP A 99 8.25 -0.51 -18.62
CA ASP A 99 9.08 -1.52 -19.30
C ASP A 99 8.43 -2.91 -19.26
N GLY A 100 7.75 -3.26 -18.15
CA GLY A 100 6.97 -4.49 -18.06
C GLY A 100 5.68 -4.45 -18.89
N LEU A 101 4.94 -3.33 -18.85
CA LEU A 101 3.66 -3.15 -19.53
C LEU A 101 3.80 -3.09 -21.05
N MET A 102 4.84 -2.40 -21.54
CA MET A 102 5.08 -2.18 -22.97
C MET A 102 6.57 -2.36 -23.30
N PRO A 103 7.10 -3.60 -23.26
CA PRO A 103 8.53 -3.88 -23.44
C PRO A 103 9.01 -3.59 -24.87
N ARG A 104 8.08 -3.53 -25.84
CA ARG A 104 8.32 -3.18 -27.24
C ARG A 104 7.42 -1.99 -27.61
N ARG A 105 7.93 -1.09 -28.46
CA ARG A 105 7.23 0.15 -28.83
C ARG A 105 5.81 -0.13 -29.33
N GLY A 106 4.81 0.34 -28.60
CA GLY A 106 3.39 0.21 -28.94
C GLY A 106 2.81 -1.20 -28.80
N GLU A 107 3.55 -2.15 -28.20
CA GLU A 107 3.11 -3.53 -28.01
C GLU A 107 2.96 -3.81 -26.50
N VAL A 108 1.71 -3.87 -26.04
CA VAL A 108 1.37 -4.21 -24.65
C VAL A 108 1.64 -5.70 -24.38
N ASP A 109 2.29 -6.00 -23.26
CA ASP A 109 2.50 -7.38 -22.81
C ASP A 109 1.29 -7.87 -22.02
N HIS A 110 0.33 -8.49 -22.72
CA HIS A 110 -0.84 -9.09 -22.09
C HIS A 110 -0.50 -10.24 -21.12
N GLY A 111 0.63 -10.93 -21.32
CA GLY A 111 1.07 -11.97 -20.40
C GLY A 111 1.49 -11.41 -19.04
N TYR A 112 2.13 -10.23 -19.05
CA TYR A 112 2.45 -9.49 -17.82
C TYR A 112 1.19 -8.94 -17.15
N LEU A 113 0.27 -8.34 -17.93
CA LEU A 113 -1.04 -7.91 -17.43
C LEU A 113 -1.82 -9.04 -16.73
N ASP A 114 -1.77 -10.25 -17.30
CA ASP A 114 -2.38 -11.43 -16.70
C ASP A 114 -1.68 -11.89 -15.41
N ARG A 115 -0.35 -11.72 -15.29
CA ARG A 115 0.37 -11.98 -14.03
C ARG A 115 -0.05 -10.98 -12.95
N ILE A 116 -0.09 -9.69 -13.27
CA ILE A 116 -0.58 -8.64 -12.36
C ILE A 116 -1.98 -9.00 -11.84
N ALA A 117 -2.94 -9.24 -12.75
CA ALA A 117 -4.31 -9.52 -12.36
C ALA A 117 -4.46 -10.79 -11.50
N ARG A 118 -3.62 -11.82 -11.70
CA ARG A 118 -3.60 -13.00 -10.82
C ARG A 118 -3.08 -12.65 -9.43
N THR A 119 -2.00 -11.90 -9.34
CA THR A 119 -1.43 -11.45 -8.06
C THR A 119 -2.41 -10.57 -7.30
N VAL A 120 -3.09 -9.64 -7.98
CA VAL A 120 -4.15 -8.82 -7.39
C VAL A 120 -5.25 -9.70 -6.80
N ARG A 121 -5.75 -10.68 -7.57
CA ARG A 121 -6.78 -11.60 -7.08
C ARG A 121 -6.33 -12.39 -5.85
N THR A 122 -5.10 -12.90 -5.84
CA THR A 122 -4.54 -13.63 -4.70
C THR A 122 -4.49 -12.77 -3.44
N LEU A 123 -4.13 -11.49 -3.57
CA LEU A 123 -4.16 -10.54 -2.44
C LEU A 123 -5.61 -10.22 -2.03
N GLY A 124 -6.51 -10.01 -3.00
CA GLY A 124 -7.93 -9.74 -2.77
C GLY A 124 -8.66 -10.88 -2.04
N GLU A 125 -8.34 -12.14 -2.34
CA GLU A 125 -8.86 -13.31 -1.62
C GLU A 125 -8.48 -13.32 -0.13
N ALA A 126 -7.39 -12.63 0.25
CA ALA A 126 -6.96 -12.44 1.63
C ALA A 126 -7.50 -11.13 2.27
N GLY A 127 -8.35 -10.37 1.58
CA GLY A 127 -8.88 -9.11 2.08
C GLY A 127 -7.90 -7.93 2.00
N ILE A 128 -6.96 -7.97 1.05
CA ILE A 128 -5.92 -6.95 0.84
C ILE A 128 -6.25 -6.14 -0.43
N TRP A 129 -6.33 -4.82 -0.29
CA TRP A 129 -6.43 -3.88 -1.41
C TRP A 129 -5.08 -3.64 -2.08
N VAL A 130 -5.05 -3.56 -3.40
CA VAL A 130 -3.82 -3.41 -4.17
C VAL A 130 -3.76 -2.06 -4.87
N LEU A 131 -2.76 -1.25 -4.51
CA LEU A 131 -2.35 -0.09 -5.30
C LEU A 131 -1.38 -0.55 -6.38
N LEU A 132 -1.66 -0.26 -7.64
CA LEU A 132 -0.77 -0.58 -8.75
C LEU A 132 0.17 0.60 -8.98
N ASP A 133 1.43 0.42 -8.61
CA ASP A 133 2.45 1.45 -8.65
C ASP A 133 3.25 1.38 -9.96
N ASN A 134 3.12 2.38 -10.83
CA ASN A 134 3.98 2.51 -11.99
C ASN A 134 5.39 2.96 -11.57
N HIS A 135 6.19 1.96 -11.20
CA HIS A 135 7.46 2.14 -10.54
C HIS A 135 8.59 2.51 -11.50
N GLN A 136 9.51 3.35 -11.01
CA GLN A 136 10.79 3.62 -11.62
C GLN A 136 11.79 4.03 -10.55
N ASP A 137 13.06 3.70 -10.75
CA ASP A 137 14.16 4.45 -10.15
C ASP A 137 15.18 4.73 -11.24
N GLY A 138 15.69 5.96 -11.29
CA GLY A 138 16.74 6.31 -12.25
C GLY A 138 16.27 6.20 -13.69
N LEU A 139 14.98 6.44 -13.91
CA LEU A 139 14.27 6.50 -15.17
C LEU A 139 14.23 5.17 -15.95
N SER A 140 15.35 4.50 -16.16
CA SER A 140 15.44 3.31 -17.00
C SER A 140 16.71 2.51 -16.74
N LYS A 141 16.68 1.22 -17.09
CA LYS A 141 17.84 0.32 -17.07
C LYS A 141 19.03 0.80 -17.91
N VAL A 142 18.84 1.77 -18.81
CA VAL A 142 19.95 2.39 -19.55
C VAL A 142 20.93 3.14 -18.64
N TRP A 143 20.50 3.59 -17.45
CA TRP A 143 21.37 4.17 -16.41
C TRP A 143 21.59 3.23 -15.21
N GLY A 144 21.24 1.94 -15.34
CA GLY A 144 21.28 0.98 -14.24
C GLY A 144 20.07 1.02 -13.29
N GLY A 145 19.07 1.85 -13.60
CA GLY A 145 17.79 1.92 -12.91
C GLY A 145 16.74 0.94 -13.45
N ASN A 146 15.47 1.31 -13.34
CA ASN A 146 14.30 0.57 -13.85
C ASN A 146 13.15 1.53 -14.22
N GLY A 147 12.04 1.01 -14.74
CA GLY A 147 10.83 1.79 -15.01
C GLY A 147 10.53 1.98 -16.49
N PHE A 148 11.14 2.96 -17.15
CA PHE A 148 10.86 3.24 -18.56
C PHE A 148 11.62 2.28 -19.49
N PRO A 149 10.97 1.76 -20.55
CA PRO A 149 11.63 0.90 -21.50
C PRO A 149 12.65 1.68 -22.35
N PRO A 150 13.84 1.13 -22.64
CA PRO A 150 14.89 1.83 -23.39
C PRO A 150 14.45 2.36 -24.76
N TRP A 151 13.46 1.73 -25.41
CA TRP A 151 12.96 2.16 -26.72
C TRP A 151 12.20 3.50 -26.65
N SER A 152 11.68 3.86 -25.47
CA SER A 152 10.90 5.08 -25.27
C SER A 152 11.78 6.32 -25.15
N LEU A 153 13.05 6.15 -24.79
CA LEU A 153 13.99 7.24 -24.52
C LEU A 153 15.09 7.29 -25.59
N HIS A 154 15.53 8.49 -25.93
CA HIS A 154 16.67 8.75 -26.82
C HIS A 154 17.94 9.10 -26.04
N ALA A 155 17.83 9.81 -24.92
CA ALA A 155 18.96 10.13 -24.04
C ALA A 155 19.70 8.86 -23.57
N ARG A 156 21.03 8.92 -23.54
CA ARG A 156 21.90 7.81 -23.12
C ARG A 156 23.06 8.32 -22.27
N PRO A 157 23.53 7.53 -21.29
CA PRO A 157 24.73 7.87 -20.54
C PRO A 157 25.92 8.01 -21.50
N ARG A 158 26.77 9.00 -21.23
CA ARG A 158 27.97 9.26 -22.03
C ARG A 158 29.16 8.51 -21.43
N TRP A 159 30.12 8.13 -22.27
CA TRP A 159 31.29 7.36 -21.81
C TRP A 159 32.15 8.09 -20.76
N TRP A 160 32.09 9.43 -20.72
CA TRP A 160 32.81 10.28 -19.78
C TRP A 160 32.00 10.65 -18.53
N GLU A 161 30.70 10.35 -18.49
CA GLU A 161 29.90 10.61 -17.29
C GLU A 161 30.34 9.67 -16.17
N PRO A 162 30.36 10.16 -14.91
CA PRO A 162 30.67 9.31 -13.78
C PRO A 162 29.62 8.20 -13.67
N LYS A 163 30.05 7.00 -13.27
CA LYS A 163 29.15 5.89 -12.96
C LYS A 163 28.59 6.10 -11.56
N LEU A 164 27.51 6.88 -11.47
CA LEU A 164 26.75 7.05 -10.25
C LEU A 164 25.64 5.99 -10.19
N GLU A 165 25.39 5.46 -9.00
CA GLU A 165 24.30 4.53 -8.73
C GLU A 165 23.19 5.23 -7.96
N PHE A 166 22.14 4.50 -7.59
CA PHE A 166 21.09 5.04 -6.74
C PHE A 166 21.68 5.55 -5.40
N PRO A 167 21.22 6.69 -4.87
CA PRO A 167 20.28 7.65 -5.47
C PRO A 167 20.97 8.75 -6.31
N LEU A 168 22.30 8.75 -6.42
CA LEU A 168 23.07 9.87 -6.99
C LEU A 168 22.97 9.99 -8.52
N TYR A 169 22.52 8.97 -9.25
CA TYR A 169 22.39 9.08 -10.70
C TYR A 169 21.42 10.16 -11.19
N TYR A 170 20.51 10.67 -10.33
CA TYR A 170 19.52 11.68 -10.71
C TYR A 170 20.18 13.02 -11.08
N VAL A 171 21.45 13.22 -10.67
CA VAL A 171 22.20 14.42 -11.03
C VAL A 171 22.91 14.33 -12.37
N LEU A 172 23.00 13.14 -13.00
CA LEU A 172 23.69 12.92 -14.26
C LEU A 172 23.07 13.78 -15.39
N PRO A 173 23.87 14.50 -16.19
CA PRO A 173 23.35 15.32 -17.28
C PRO A 173 22.52 14.53 -18.30
N SER A 174 22.97 13.34 -18.70
CA SER A 174 22.19 12.46 -19.59
C SER A 174 20.87 12.00 -19.00
N MET A 175 20.81 11.70 -17.70
CA MET A 175 19.57 11.29 -17.04
C MET A 175 18.59 12.46 -16.96
N LYS A 176 19.07 13.67 -16.65
CA LYS A 176 18.23 14.88 -16.70
C LYS A 176 17.64 15.11 -18.08
N ALA A 177 18.42 14.94 -19.13
CA ALA A 177 17.91 15.01 -20.51
C ALA A 177 16.84 13.94 -20.80
N GLY A 178 16.98 12.73 -20.26
CA GLY A 178 15.94 11.70 -20.35
C GLY A 178 14.63 12.10 -19.68
N TRP A 179 14.70 12.71 -18.49
CA TRP A 179 13.51 13.26 -17.83
C TRP A 179 12.91 14.44 -18.60
N ASP A 180 13.73 15.29 -19.22
CA ASP A 180 13.24 16.36 -20.08
C ASP A 180 12.45 15.79 -21.28
N GLU A 181 12.92 14.69 -21.89
CA GLU A 181 12.19 13.97 -22.93
C GLU A 181 10.81 13.49 -22.45
N VAL A 182 10.70 12.95 -21.23
CA VAL A 182 9.43 12.56 -20.61
C VAL A 182 8.50 13.77 -20.51
N TRP A 183 8.95 14.83 -19.84
CA TRP A 183 8.09 15.97 -19.52
C TRP A 183 7.71 16.80 -20.74
N ASP A 184 8.61 16.93 -21.73
CA ASP A 184 8.28 17.56 -23.01
C ASP A 184 7.43 16.65 -23.92
N ASN A 185 7.13 15.42 -23.48
CA ASN A 185 6.53 14.38 -24.31
C ASN A 185 7.28 14.19 -25.64
N SER A 186 8.60 14.36 -25.61
CA SER A 186 9.45 14.10 -26.77
C SER A 186 9.25 12.66 -27.21
N HIS A 187 9.18 12.42 -28.52
CA HIS A 187 8.99 11.08 -29.09
C HIS A 187 7.72 10.34 -28.64
N GLY A 188 6.76 11.03 -28.00
CA GLY A 188 5.50 10.46 -27.51
C GLY A 188 5.61 9.66 -26.21
N VAL A 189 6.63 9.89 -25.37
CA VAL A 189 6.86 9.10 -24.15
C VAL A 189 5.63 9.00 -23.25
N LEU A 190 4.99 10.14 -22.94
CA LEU A 190 3.78 10.16 -22.10
C LEU A 190 2.54 9.63 -22.84
N ASP A 191 2.52 9.68 -24.18
CA ASP A 191 1.46 9.03 -24.96
C ASP A 191 1.50 7.51 -24.78
N TYR A 192 2.67 6.91 -25.03
CA TYR A 192 2.82 5.47 -24.87
C TYR A 192 2.68 5.01 -23.42
N LEU A 193 3.16 5.80 -22.45
CA LEU A 193 2.92 5.51 -21.04
C LEU A 193 1.41 5.54 -20.73
N GLY A 194 0.69 6.55 -21.23
CA GLY A 194 -0.75 6.65 -21.08
C GLY A 194 -1.48 5.45 -21.68
N ASP A 195 -1.08 4.98 -22.86
CA ASP A 195 -1.65 3.79 -23.50
C ASP A 195 -1.35 2.51 -22.68
N ALA A 196 -0.14 2.39 -22.11
CA ALA A 196 0.24 1.27 -21.25
C ALA A 196 -0.59 1.23 -19.95
N LEU A 197 -0.76 2.38 -19.30
CA LEU A 197 -1.55 2.50 -18.08
C LEU A 197 -3.06 2.31 -18.35
N ALA A 198 -3.56 2.76 -19.51
CA ALA A 198 -4.94 2.50 -19.90
C ALA A 198 -5.20 1.00 -20.12
N ALA A 199 -4.26 0.29 -20.76
CA ALA A 199 -4.36 -1.17 -20.92
C ALA A 199 -4.30 -1.92 -19.58
N LEU A 200 -3.47 -1.44 -18.64
CA LEU A 200 -3.47 -1.94 -17.27
C LEU A 200 -4.82 -1.72 -16.59
N ALA A 201 -5.35 -0.50 -16.66
CA ALA A 201 -6.63 -0.14 -16.07
C ALA A 201 -7.76 -1.01 -16.62
N GLU A 202 -7.89 -1.13 -17.95
CA GLU A 202 -8.88 -2.00 -18.60
C GLU A 202 -8.80 -3.45 -18.11
N ARG A 203 -7.59 -3.96 -17.91
CA ARG A 203 -7.39 -5.35 -17.48
C ARG A 203 -7.91 -5.63 -16.07
N VAL A 204 -7.82 -4.65 -15.18
CA VAL A 204 -8.02 -4.83 -13.74
C VAL A 204 -9.26 -4.09 -13.21
N ASP A 205 -9.96 -3.30 -14.04
CA ASP A 205 -11.06 -2.44 -13.60
C ASP A 205 -12.16 -3.20 -12.88
N GLU A 206 -12.47 -4.43 -13.28
CA GLU A 206 -13.52 -5.26 -12.68
C GLU A 206 -13.12 -5.92 -11.35
N ASP A 207 -11.84 -5.87 -10.95
CA ASP A 207 -11.39 -6.50 -9.71
C ASP A 207 -11.59 -5.55 -8.51
N PRO A 208 -12.48 -5.87 -7.56
CA PRO A 208 -12.78 -4.99 -6.43
C PRO A 208 -11.60 -4.80 -5.47
N ALA A 209 -10.58 -5.65 -5.53
CA ALA A 209 -9.38 -5.48 -4.71
C ALA A 209 -8.46 -4.35 -5.23
N VAL A 210 -8.65 -3.85 -6.45
CA VAL A 210 -7.84 -2.75 -6.99
C VAL A 210 -8.22 -1.45 -6.30
N LEU A 211 -7.26 -0.88 -5.57
CA LEU A 211 -7.39 0.45 -4.97
C LEU A 211 -7.33 1.55 -6.03
N GLY A 212 -6.48 1.37 -7.05
CA GLY A 212 -6.24 2.35 -8.10
C GLY A 212 -4.87 2.16 -8.76
N ILE A 213 -4.51 3.11 -9.60
CA ILE A 213 -3.19 3.20 -10.24
C ILE A 213 -2.48 4.46 -9.75
N GLU A 214 -1.27 4.29 -9.23
CA GLU A 214 -0.33 5.39 -9.01
C GLU A 214 0.44 5.67 -10.29
N LEU A 215 0.37 6.93 -10.74
CA LEU A 215 0.74 7.27 -12.11
C LEU A 215 2.23 7.12 -12.39
N LEU A 216 3.08 7.48 -11.43
CA LEU A 216 4.53 7.40 -11.58
C LEU A 216 5.24 7.57 -10.22
N ASN A 217 6.06 6.59 -9.85
CA ASN A 217 6.92 6.64 -8.68
C ASN A 217 8.00 7.73 -8.81
N GLU A 218 8.18 8.54 -7.76
CA GLU A 218 9.28 9.48 -7.56
C GLU A 218 9.67 10.32 -8.80
N PRO A 219 8.74 11.12 -9.36
CA PRO A 219 8.97 11.81 -10.63
C PRO A 219 9.97 12.96 -10.50
N TRP A 220 11.12 12.81 -11.15
CA TRP A 220 12.22 13.78 -11.07
C TRP A 220 12.06 14.94 -12.08
N PRO A 221 12.26 16.21 -11.69
CA PRO A 221 12.10 17.35 -12.60
C PRO A 221 13.10 17.47 -13.76
N GLY A 222 14.06 16.55 -13.89
CA GLY A 222 15.08 16.59 -14.93
C GLY A 222 15.99 17.82 -14.81
N SER A 223 16.19 18.53 -15.90
CA SER A 223 17.04 19.74 -15.91
C SER A 223 16.47 20.88 -15.08
N ALA A 224 15.16 20.87 -14.78
CA ALA A 224 14.50 21.90 -13.98
C ALA A 224 14.72 21.75 -12.47
N ALA A 225 15.32 20.65 -11.98
CA ALA A 225 15.36 20.31 -10.56
C ALA A 225 15.93 21.40 -9.64
N LEU A 226 16.98 22.12 -10.08
CA LEU A 226 17.56 23.20 -9.27
C LEU A 226 16.60 24.38 -9.05
N SER A 227 15.62 24.58 -9.95
CA SER A 227 14.60 25.62 -9.78
C SER A 227 13.62 25.32 -8.64
N CYS A 228 13.58 24.08 -8.15
CA CYS A 228 12.72 23.66 -7.06
C CYS A 228 13.26 24.08 -5.69
N PHE A 229 14.54 24.44 -5.60
CA PHE A 229 15.16 24.81 -4.33
C PHE A 229 15.23 26.33 -4.17
N PRO A 230 14.95 26.88 -2.97
CA PRO A 230 14.60 26.19 -1.71
C PRO A 230 13.08 26.15 -1.42
N ALA A 231 12.20 26.45 -2.38
CA ALA A 231 10.79 26.76 -2.09
C ALA A 231 9.77 26.11 -3.04
N GLY A 232 10.14 25.02 -3.70
CA GLY A 232 9.34 24.38 -4.74
C GLY A 232 9.46 25.10 -6.10
N CYS A 233 8.98 24.45 -7.16
CA CYS A 233 9.13 24.91 -8.55
C CYS A 233 7.76 25.01 -9.25
N PRO A 234 7.00 26.11 -9.06
CA PRO A 234 5.66 26.25 -9.63
C PRO A 234 5.58 26.09 -11.15
N ALA A 235 6.62 26.52 -11.87
CA ALA A 235 6.68 26.38 -13.33
C ALA A 235 6.79 24.91 -13.76
N PHE A 236 7.59 24.11 -13.04
CA PHE A 236 7.69 22.68 -13.29
C PHE A 236 6.40 21.98 -12.85
N ASP A 237 5.87 22.26 -11.66
CA ASP A 237 4.65 21.63 -11.17
C ASP A 237 3.43 21.91 -12.06
N ARG A 238 3.37 23.05 -12.76
CA ARG A 238 2.35 23.28 -13.79
C ARG A 238 2.46 22.30 -14.96
N LYS A 239 3.69 22.09 -15.44
CA LYS A 239 3.98 21.16 -16.54
C LYS A 239 3.73 19.71 -16.11
N TYR A 240 4.16 19.37 -14.90
CA TYR A 240 3.98 18.07 -14.28
C TYR A 240 2.49 17.76 -14.03
N GLN A 241 1.72 18.71 -13.51
CA GLN A 241 0.27 18.54 -13.33
C GLN A 241 -0.43 18.27 -14.66
N ALA A 242 -0.07 18.99 -15.73
CA ALA A 242 -0.63 18.73 -17.07
C ALA A 242 -0.29 17.32 -17.59
N ALA A 243 0.89 16.78 -17.25
CA ALA A 243 1.26 15.41 -17.56
C ALA A 243 0.40 14.39 -16.80
N HIS A 244 0.18 14.62 -15.50
CA HIS A 244 -0.73 13.83 -14.68
C HIS A 244 -2.17 13.85 -15.22
N GLU A 245 -2.72 15.03 -15.53
CA GLU A 245 -4.05 15.19 -16.12
C GLU A 245 -4.17 14.42 -17.44
N ARG A 246 -3.13 14.44 -18.28
CA ARG A 246 -3.08 13.66 -19.54
C ARG A 246 -3.13 12.15 -19.29
N LEU A 247 -2.33 11.64 -18.36
CA LEU A 247 -2.29 10.21 -18.04
C LEU A 247 -3.61 9.76 -17.39
N THR A 248 -4.15 10.55 -16.47
CA THR A 248 -5.47 10.32 -15.86
C THR A 248 -6.56 10.28 -16.93
N ALA A 249 -6.57 11.20 -17.90
CA ALA A 249 -7.56 11.18 -18.99
C ALA A 249 -7.48 9.89 -19.83
N ARG A 250 -6.28 9.31 -20.02
CA ARG A 250 -6.10 8.02 -20.71
C ARG A 250 -6.68 6.87 -19.88
N ILE A 251 -6.40 6.82 -18.58
CA ILE A 251 -6.96 5.81 -17.67
C ILE A 251 -8.49 5.93 -17.61
N ARG A 252 -9.03 7.15 -17.45
CA ARG A 252 -10.47 7.41 -17.41
C ARG A 252 -11.22 6.93 -18.65
N ALA A 253 -10.59 6.96 -19.81
CA ALA A 253 -11.19 6.45 -21.05
C ALA A 253 -11.37 4.92 -21.04
N ALA A 254 -10.55 4.19 -20.27
CA ALA A 254 -10.59 2.74 -20.13
C ALA A 254 -11.34 2.27 -18.86
N ALA A 255 -11.16 2.99 -17.74
CA ALA A 255 -11.71 2.71 -16.42
C ALA A 255 -12.23 4.02 -15.79
N PRO A 256 -13.48 4.43 -16.07
CA PRO A 256 -14.00 5.74 -15.71
C PRO A 256 -14.03 6.01 -14.19
N GLU A 257 -14.22 4.97 -13.38
CA GLU A 257 -14.43 5.09 -11.93
C GLU A 257 -13.17 4.79 -11.09
N MET A 258 -12.08 4.33 -11.71
CA MET A 258 -10.89 3.86 -10.99
C MET A 258 -10.14 4.99 -10.28
N PRO A 259 -9.85 4.94 -8.98
CA PRO A 259 -9.03 5.97 -8.36
C PRO A 259 -7.63 6.06 -8.99
N VAL A 260 -7.09 7.27 -9.10
CA VAL A 260 -5.71 7.51 -9.55
C VAL A 260 -4.93 8.21 -8.45
N PHE A 261 -3.69 7.78 -8.22
CA PHE A 261 -2.83 8.30 -7.17
C PHE A 261 -1.73 9.15 -7.78
N TRP A 262 -1.61 10.40 -7.30
CA TRP A 262 -0.67 11.39 -7.80
C TRP A 262 0.35 11.69 -6.72
N GLU A 263 1.61 11.40 -7.03
CA GLU A 263 2.74 11.84 -6.22
C GLU A 263 3.02 13.35 -6.38
N PRO A 264 3.69 14.00 -5.41
CA PRO A 264 4.43 15.22 -5.68
C PRO A 264 5.69 14.88 -6.50
N ASN A 265 6.31 15.89 -7.13
CA ASN A 265 7.62 15.66 -7.74
C ASN A 265 8.68 15.30 -6.67
N LEU A 266 9.70 14.53 -7.06
CA LEU A 266 10.69 13.92 -6.14
C LEU A 266 11.48 14.92 -5.28
N THR A 267 11.49 16.22 -5.62
CA THR A 267 12.11 17.21 -4.73
C THR A 267 11.41 17.34 -3.38
N TRP A 268 10.19 16.80 -3.26
CA TRP A 268 9.50 16.49 -2.01
C TRP A 268 10.39 15.77 -0.99
N ASN A 269 11.09 14.72 -1.40
CA ASN A 269 12.02 13.96 -0.54
C ASN A 269 13.25 14.77 -0.13
N GLN A 270 13.40 16.00 -0.64
CA GLN A 270 14.40 16.97 -0.21
C GLN A 270 13.73 18.20 0.43
N MET A 271 12.57 17.99 1.07
CA MET A 271 11.78 18.95 1.85
C MET A 271 11.05 20.02 1.04
N MET A 272 11.07 19.96 -0.30
CA MET A 272 10.44 21.00 -1.12
C MET A 272 8.92 20.84 -1.15
N PRO A 273 8.14 21.92 -1.01
CA PRO A 273 6.68 21.84 -1.07
C PRO A 273 6.21 21.59 -2.51
N THR A 274 5.17 20.77 -2.67
CA THR A 274 4.44 20.65 -3.93
C THR A 274 3.61 21.91 -4.23
N ARG A 275 3.58 22.29 -5.50
CA ARG A 275 2.75 23.39 -6.02
C ARG A 275 1.60 22.87 -6.87
N LEU A 276 1.32 21.57 -6.87
CA LEU A 276 0.13 21.01 -7.50
C LEU A 276 -1.16 21.63 -6.93
N ALA A 277 -2.18 21.79 -7.76
CA ALA A 277 -3.50 22.28 -7.37
C ALA A 277 -3.50 23.59 -6.56
N GLN A 278 -2.64 24.55 -6.90
CA GLN A 278 -2.43 25.81 -6.19
C GLN A 278 -2.65 27.03 -7.10
N PRO A 279 -3.90 27.45 -7.36
CA PRO A 279 -4.18 28.63 -8.16
C PRO A 279 -3.59 29.92 -7.55
N PRO A 280 -3.09 30.87 -8.36
CA PRO A 280 -3.02 30.86 -9.83
C PRO A 280 -1.74 30.19 -10.38
N LEU A 281 -0.92 29.56 -9.53
CA LEU A 281 0.34 28.96 -9.96
C LEU A 281 0.10 27.72 -10.84
N THR A 282 -0.79 26.84 -10.41
CA THR A 282 -1.24 25.63 -11.11
C THR A 282 -2.76 25.55 -11.07
N PRO A 283 -3.41 24.90 -12.06
CA PRO A 283 -4.87 24.80 -12.08
C PRO A 283 -5.39 23.96 -10.90
N PRO A 284 -6.65 24.14 -10.45
CA PRO A 284 -7.25 23.22 -9.49
C PRO A 284 -7.36 21.82 -10.10
N LEU A 285 -7.55 20.80 -9.26
CA LEU A 285 -7.83 19.45 -9.74
C LEU A 285 -9.16 19.44 -10.50
N ALA A 286 -9.16 18.83 -11.68
CA ALA A 286 -10.35 18.69 -12.52
C ALA A 286 -11.12 17.37 -12.26
N ASP A 287 -10.43 16.37 -11.71
CA ASP A 287 -10.93 15.02 -11.46
C ASP A 287 -11.14 14.83 -9.95
N ASP A 288 -12.31 14.32 -9.57
CA ASP A 288 -12.76 14.13 -8.19
C ASP A 288 -12.38 12.76 -7.61
N ARG A 289 -11.75 11.88 -8.41
CA ARG A 289 -11.29 10.54 -8.04
C ARG A 289 -9.75 10.46 -7.99
N VAL A 290 -9.11 11.59 -7.74
CA VAL A 290 -7.66 11.69 -7.50
C VAL A 290 -7.40 11.53 -6.01
N ALA A 291 -6.42 10.70 -5.66
CA ALA A 291 -5.85 10.59 -4.33
C ALA A 291 -4.42 11.13 -4.33
N PHE A 292 -4.00 11.73 -3.23
CA PHE A 292 -2.60 12.12 -3.02
C PHE A 292 -1.81 10.91 -2.54
N SER A 293 -0.78 10.53 -3.28
CA SER A 293 0.27 9.65 -2.76
C SER A 293 1.52 10.45 -2.45
N PHE A 294 2.27 10.09 -1.42
CA PHE A 294 3.52 10.76 -1.08
C PHE A 294 4.42 9.83 -0.27
N HIS A 295 5.71 10.17 -0.20
CA HIS A 295 6.71 9.44 0.57
C HIS A 295 7.13 10.22 1.82
N ASP A 296 7.59 9.51 2.85
CA ASP A 296 8.18 10.10 4.07
C ASP A 296 9.47 9.38 4.42
N TYR A 297 10.56 9.83 3.79
CA TYR A 297 11.89 9.33 4.07
C TYR A 297 12.66 10.30 4.97
N CYS A 298 13.40 9.75 5.93
CA CYS A 298 14.43 10.50 6.63
C CYS A 298 15.70 10.59 5.78
N ILE A 299 16.06 11.79 5.33
CA ILE A 299 17.24 12.04 4.48
C ILE A 299 18.54 11.50 5.14
N PRO A 300 18.87 11.83 6.41
CA PRO A 300 20.01 11.23 7.10
C PRO A 300 20.01 9.69 7.15
N SER A 301 18.84 9.06 7.30
CA SER A 301 18.75 7.60 7.33
C SER A 301 19.07 7.01 5.96
N GLN A 302 18.43 7.50 4.89
CA GLN A 302 18.74 7.10 3.52
C GLN A 302 20.22 7.35 3.18
N ALA A 303 20.78 8.49 3.59
CA ALA A 303 22.19 8.78 3.35
C ALA A 303 23.14 7.84 4.12
N ALA A 304 22.76 7.36 5.31
CA ALA A 304 23.51 6.33 6.02
C ALA A 304 23.45 4.98 5.27
N ILE A 305 22.26 4.58 4.80
CA ILE A 305 22.03 3.32 4.07
C ILE A 305 22.81 3.30 2.75
N TYR A 306 22.67 4.34 1.91
CA TYR A 306 23.17 4.32 0.54
C TYR A 306 24.56 4.93 0.38
N LEU A 307 24.96 5.87 1.24
CA LEU A 307 26.22 6.62 1.12
C LEU A 307 27.19 6.36 2.28
N GLY A 308 26.79 5.56 3.27
CA GLY A 308 27.63 5.28 4.45
C GLY A 308 27.90 6.50 5.32
N LEU A 309 27.00 7.50 5.30
CA LEU A 309 27.12 8.66 6.18
C LEU A 309 26.85 8.30 7.66
N PRO A 310 27.34 9.11 8.62
CA PRO A 310 27.19 8.80 10.04
C PRO A 310 25.74 8.72 10.50
N GLU A 311 25.36 7.61 11.14
CA GLU A 311 24.01 7.35 11.63
C GLU A 311 23.53 8.36 12.68
N GLN A 312 24.44 9.03 13.39
CA GLN A 312 24.08 10.05 14.39
C GLN A 312 23.34 11.25 13.77
N LEU A 313 23.45 11.44 12.45
CA LEU A 313 22.69 12.47 11.73
C LEU A 313 21.18 12.19 11.73
N ARG A 314 20.74 10.96 12.01
CA ARG A 314 19.32 10.61 12.21
C ARG A 314 18.64 11.40 13.32
N ALA A 315 19.40 12.04 14.22
CA ALA A 315 18.84 12.99 15.19
C ALA A 315 18.08 14.17 14.54
N LEU A 316 18.27 14.41 13.24
CA LEU A 316 17.54 15.41 12.45
C LEU A 316 16.22 14.89 11.86
N CYS A 317 15.97 13.57 11.86
CA CYS A 317 14.78 12.97 11.24
C CYS A 317 13.46 13.59 11.75
N PRO A 318 13.22 13.75 13.08
CA PRO A 318 11.92 14.23 13.54
C PRO A 318 11.57 15.62 12.98
N ALA A 319 12.53 16.55 13.00
CA ALA A 319 12.33 17.90 12.49
C ALA A 319 12.17 17.93 10.95
N GLN A 320 12.85 17.03 10.23
CA GLN A 320 12.73 16.95 8.78
C GLN A 320 11.42 16.29 8.33
N GLN A 321 10.98 15.23 9.02
CA GLN A 321 9.72 14.57 8.73
C GLN A 321 8.53 15.49 9.05
N GLU A 322 8.61 16.30 10.12
CA GLU A 322 7.60 17.33 10.39
C GLU A 322 7.42 18.30 9.20
N ILE A 323 8.48 18.60 8.44
CA ILE A 323 8.35 19.41 7.20
C ILE A 323 7.56 18.66 6.14
N THR A 324 7.81 17.35 5.95
CA THR A 324 7.03 16.49 5.06
C THR A 324 5.54 16.54 5.40
N TRP A 325 5.20 16.33 6.68
CA TRP A 325 3.83 16.31 7.15
C TRP A 325 3.16 17.69 7.12
N SER A 326 3.89 18.77 7.38
CA SER A 326 3.39 20.13 7.20
C SER A 326 3.09 20.44 5.73
N ASN A 327 3.94 19.98 4.81
CA ASN A 327 3.68 20.10 3.37
C ASN A 327 2.45 19.29 2.95
N ALA A 328 2.26 18.09 3.52
CA ALA A 328 1.09 17.25 3.27
C ALA A 328 -0.19 17.94 3.76
N ASP A 329 -0.19 18.50 4.97
CA ASP A 329 -1.32 19.29 5.49
C ASP A 329 -1.65 20.49 4.61
N ALA A 330 -0.63 21.22 4.14
CA ALA A 330 -0.83 22.36 3.26
C ALA A 330 -1.45 21.96 1.90
N PHE A 331 -1.09 20.78 1.38
CA PHE A 331 -1.68 20.25 0.16
C PHE A 331 -3.12 19.77 0.40
N LEU A 332 -3.33 18.88 1.36
CA LEU A 332 -4.63 18.29 1.69
C LEU A 332 -5.65 19.32 2.17
N GLY A 333 -5.22 20.33 2.94
CA GLY A 333 -6.08 21.43 3.38
C GLY A 333 -6.59 22.30 2.23
N ARG A 334 -5.89 22.32 1.09
CA ARG A 334 -6.30 23.08 -0.10
C ARG A 334 -7.12 22.24 -1.09
N THR A 335 -6.83 20.94 -1.19
CA THR A 335 -7.46 20.06 -2.19
C THR A 335 -8.63 19.25 -1.64
N GLY A 336 -8.61 18.89 -0.35
CA GLY A 336 -9.65 18.10 0.30
C GLY A 336 -9.77 16.66 -0.21
N ILE A 337 -8.77 16.15 -0.94
CA ILE A 337 -8.74 14.78 -1.51
C ILE A 337 -8.17 13.77 -0.50
N PRO A 338 -8.36 12.45 -0.66
CA PRO A 338 -7.75 11.47 0.24
C PRO A 338 -6.24 11.41 0.04
N ALA A 339 -5.54 10.87 1.04
CA ALA A 339 -4.09 10.70 1.03
C ALA A 339 -3.68 9.27 1.43
N LEU A 340 -2.57 8.81 0.87
CA LEU A 340 -1.91 7.56 1.25
C LEU A 340 -0.39 7.78 1.26
N LEU A 341 0.27 7.44 2.36
CA LEU A 341 1.73 7.43 2.44
C LEU A 341 2.24 6.16 1.74
N THR A 342 2.64 6.26 0.48
CA THR A 342 2.93 5.10 -0.37
C THR A 342 4.30 4.48 -0.11
N GLU A 343 5.21 5.21 0.56
CA GLU A 343 6.55 4.70 0.85
C GLU A 343 7.24 5.38 2.05
N PHE A 344 7.83 4.58 2.94
CA PHE A 344 8.66 5.02 4.08
C PHE A 344 9.44 3.84 4.69
N GLY A 345 10.41 4.13 5.56
CA GLY A 345 11.05 3.15 6.44
C GLY A 345 12.38 2.59 5.94
N ASP A 346 12.37 1.77 4.89
CA ASP A 346 13.56 1.14 4.27
C ASP A 346 14.44 0.35 5.26
N GLY A 347 13.80 -0.42 6.13
CA GLY A 347 14.49 -1.31 7.08
C GLY A 347 15.06 -0.63 8.32
N ASP A 348 14.99 0.70 8.46
CA ASP A 348 15.44 1.42 9.65
C ASP A 348 14.29 1.55 10.68
N PRO A 349 14.29 0.77 11.77
CA PRO A 349 13.22 0.86 12.76
C PRO A 349 13.24 2.18 13.53
N THR A 350 14.35 2.93 13.53
CA THR A 350 14.49 4.15 14.36
C THR A 350 13.64 5.31 13.86
N VAL A 351 13.30 5.35 12.56
CA VAL A 351 12.55 6.44 11.92
C VAL A 351 11.04 6.18 11.81
N LEU A 352 10.59 4.98 12.16
CA LEU A 352 9.18 4.59 12.01
C LEU A 352 8.26 5.29 13.02
N GLY A 353 8.77 5.64 14.20
CA GLY A 353 7.97 6.23 15.28
C GLY A 353 7.26 7.50 14.82
N ASP A 354 8.05 8.48 14.39
CA ASP A 354 7.55 9.79 13.93
C ASP A 354 6.55 9.63 12.77
N THR A 355 6.89 8.80 11.78
CA THR A 355 6.03 8.54 10.62
C THR A 355 4.66 7.99 11.03
N LEU A 356 4.64 6.96 11.88
CA LEU A 356 3.42 6.27 12.30
C LEU A 356 2.56 7.17 13.20
N GLU A 357 3.19 7.97 14.07
CA GLU A 357 2.49 8.94 14.92
C GLU A 357 1.84 10.05 14.08
N HIS A 358 2.55 10.59 13.09
CA HIS A 358 1.99 11.59 12.19
C HIS A 358 0.86 11.06 11.30
N ALA A 359 0.97 9.80 10.85
CA ALA A 359 -0.05 9.11 10.08
C ALA A 359 -1.32 8.90 10.91
N ASP A 360 -1.20 8.35 12.13
CA ASP A 360 -2.32 8.13 13.05
C ASP A 360 -3.03 9.46 13.40
N ALA A 361 -2.26 10.53 13.67
CA ALA A 361 -2.79 11.85 14.01
C ALA A 361 -3.65 12.48 12.89
N ARG A 362 -3.47 12.05 11.64
CA ARG A 362 -4.20 12.55 10.46
C ARG A 362 -5.21 11.55 9.92
N PHE A 363 -5.22 10.32 10.45
CA PHE A 363 -5.93 9.17 9.90
C PHE A 363 -5.54 8.90 8.44
N ILE A 364 -4.24 8.95 8.15
CA ILE A 364 -3.67 8.67 6.83
C ILE A 364 -3.08 7.26 6.85
N GLY A 365 -3.46 6.44 5.87
CA GLY A 365 -2.90 5.10 5.70
C GLY A 365 -1.48 5.12 5.17
N TRP A 366 -0.81 3.98 5.17
CA TRP A 366 0.58 3.86 4.73
C TRP A 366 0.94 2.49 4.17
N GLN A 367 2.01 2.47 3.36
CA GLN A 367 2.62 1.28 2.75
C GLN A 367 4.14 1.31 3.00
N TYR A 368 4.62 0.39 3.83
CA TYR A 368 6.02 0.32 4.25
C TYR A 368 6.95 -0.21 3.14
N TRP A 369 8.16 0.36 3.03
CA TRP A 369 9.22 -0.13 2.13
C TRP A 369 10.25 -0.98 2.87
N HIS A 370 10.46 -2.26 2.54
CA HIS A 370 9.68 -3.09 1.61
C HIS A 370 9.46 -4.51 2.15
N TYR A 371 8.60 -5.25 1.44
CA TYR A 371 8.32 -6.64 1.71
C TYR A 371 8.75 -7.53 0.53
N GLN A 372 9.49 -8.58 0.84
CA GLN A 372 9.83 -9.67 -0.07
C GLN A 372 9.07 -10.92 0.34
N SER A 373 8.65 -11.70 -0.64
CA SER A 373 8.01 -13.00 -0.40
C SER A 373 8.88 -13.91 0.47
N VAL A 374 8.22 -14.59 1.41
CA VAL A 374 8.83 -15.68 2.18
C VAL A 374 8.76 -17.02 1.45
N SER A 375 8.30 -17.03 0.20
CA SER A 375 8.11 -18.21 -0.64
C SER A 375 9.10 -18.19 -1.81
N GLY A 376 10.20 -18.91 -1.66
CA GLY A 376 11.22 -19.09 -2.71
C GLY A 376 11.82 -20.50 -2.67
N SER A 377 12.97 -20.68 -3.33
CA SER A 377 13.72 -21.94 -3.31
C SER A 377 14.08 -22.39 -1.90
N GLU A 378 14.33 -21.43 -1.00
CA GLU A 378 14.42 -21.63 0.44
C GLU A 378 13.27 -20.84 1.10
N PRO A 379 12.48 -21.44 2.01
CA PRO A 379 11.45 -20.70 2.73
C PRO A 379 12.04 -19.59 3.59
N GLY A 380 11.56 -18.36 3.38
CA GLY A 380 11.86 -17.22 4.25
C GLY A 380 11.17 -17.34 5.61
N THR A 381 11.66 -16.57 6.57
CA THR A 381 11.03 -16.38 7.88
C THR A 381 10.12 -15.15 7.86
N ASP A 382 9.16 -15.11 8.77
CA ASP A 382 8.32 -13.94 8.99
C ASP A 382 9.18 -12.71 9.41
N PRO A 383 9.22 -11.64 8.59
CA PRO A 383 10.04 -10.46 8.85
C PRO A 383 9.47 -9.55 9.96
N PHE A 384 8.24 -9.77 10.41
CA PHE A 384 7.56 -8.93 11.40
C PHE A 384 7.71 -9.43 12.84
N THR A 385 8.60 -10.40 13.06
CA THR A 385 8.88 -10.93 14.41
C THR A 385 9.85 -10.07 15.23
N GLY A 386 10.49 -9.07 14.61
CA GLY A 386 11.50 -8.19 15.24
C GLY A 386 11.00 -6.77 15.58
N GLU A 387 11.96 -5.85 15.77
CA GLU A 387 11.67 -4.43 16.10
C GLU A 387 10.80 -3.74 15.06
N LEU A 388 11.00 -4.08 13.78
CA LEU A 388 10.20 -3.58 12.68
C LEU A 388 8.71 -3.91 12.86
N GLY A 389 8.40 -5.20 12.99
CA GLY A 389 7.03 -5.66 13.15
C GLY A 389 6.40 -5.20 14.46
N ARG A 390 7.19 -5.03 15.54
CA ARG A 390 6.68 -4.43 16.78
C ARG A 390 6.11 -3.02 16.57
N LYS A 391 6.59 -2.26 15.58
CA LYS A 391 6.06 -0.93 15.26
C LYS A 391 4.96 -0.96 14.19
N LEU A 392 5.13 -1.76 13.14
CA LEU A 392 4.21 -1.82 12.00
C LEU A 392 2.93 -2.64 12.27
N VAL A 393 2.98 -3.69 13.09
CA VAL A 393 1.83 -4.55 13.38
C VAL A 393 1.00 -3.95 14.52
N ARG A 394 0.05 -3.10 14.17
CA ARG A 394 -0.70 -2.23 15.10
C ARG A 394 -2.13 -2.72 15.29
N THR A 395 -2.73 -2.42 16.45
CA THR A 395 -4.20 -2.43 16.58
C THR A 395 -4.73 -1.16 15.93
N TYR A 396 -5.65 -1.27 14.97
CA TYR A 396 -6.16 -0.10 14.23
C TYR A 396 -7.56 -0.34 13.63
N PRO A 397 -8.36 0.74 13.42
CA PRO A 397 -9.67 0.65 12.77
C PRO A 397 -9.52 0.47 11.26
N ARG A 398 -9.71 -0.74 10.74
CA ARG A 398 -9.67 -1.05 9.30
C ARG A 398 -10.76 -0.33 8.51
N ALA A 399 -11.98 -0.29 9.05
CA ALA A 399 -13.13 0.36 8.45
C ALA A 399 -14.03 0.97 9.54
N THR A 400 -14.39 2.24 9.41
CA THR A 400 -15.18 2.97 10.42
C THR A 400 -16.56 3.32 9.89
N ALA A 401 -17.61 2.89 10.59
CA ALA A 401 -19.00 3.28 10.34
C ALA A 401 -19.31 4.66 10.94
N GLY A 402 -18.61 5.68 10.44
CA GLY A 402 -18.64 7.05 10.94
C GLY A 402 -17.40 7.82 10.54
N THR A 403 -17.24 9.01 11.12
CA THR A 403 -16.10 9.90 10.86
C THR A 403 -15.04 9.77 11.98
N PRO A 404 -13.82 9.30 11.67
CA PRO A 404 -12.72 9.23 12.62
C PRO A 404 -12.39 10.61 13.22
N THR A 405 -12.07 10.67 14.52
CA THR A 405 -11.66 11.92 15.18
C THR A 405 -10.32 11.82 15.88
N GLU A 406 -10.07 10.72 16.62
CA GLU A 406 -8.82 10.53 17.36
C GLU A 406 -8.41 9.06 17.31
N LEU A 407 -7.14 8.80 17.03
CA LEU A 407 -6.54 7.46 16.99
C LEU A 407 -5.21 7.49 17.76
N SER A 408 -5.00 6.50 18.61
CA SER A 408 -3.75 6.31 19.34
C SER A 408 -3.46 4.83 19.53
N PHE A 409 -2.21 4.44 19.28
CA PHE A 409 -1.68 3.10 19.56
C PHE A 409 -0.26 3.18 20.12
N ASP A 410 -0.03 2.55 21.27
CA ASP A 410 1.28 2.44 21.91
C ASP A 410 1.94 1.09 21.54
N PRO A 411 2.99 1.06 20.69
CA PRO A 411 3.67 -0.18 20.30
C PRO A 411 4.50 -0.83 21.42
N ALA A 412 4.75 -0.12 22.53
CA ALA A 412 5.47 -0.70 23.66
C ALA A 412 4.57 -1.70 24.42
N ASN A 413 3.30 -1.35 24.67
CA ASN A 413 2.39 -2.11 25.53
C ASN A 413 1.06 -2.54 24.87
N GLY A 414 0.77 -2.09 23.65
CA GLY A 414 -0.47 -2.39 22.93
C GLY A 414 -1.67 -1.56 23.35
N ASN A 415 -1.53 -0.53 24.18
CA ASN A 415 -2.67 0.31 24.54
C ASN A 415 -3.20 1.03 23.31
N PHE A 416 -4.48 0.84 23.04
CA PHE A 416 -5.19 1.40 21.91
C PHE A 416 -6.37 2.24 22.39
N SER A 417 -6.57 3.40 21.78
CA SER A 417 -7.75 4.24 21.95
C SER A 417 -8.18 4.80 20.59
N TYR A 418 -9.47 4.73 20.31
CA TYR A 418 -10.04 5.25 19.07
C TYR A 418 -11.40 5.88 19.33
N THR A 419 -11.59 7.10 18.82
CA THR A 419 -12.84 7.83 18.90
C THR A 419 -13.30 8.25 17.50
N TYR A 420 -14.59 8.12 17.26
CA TYR A 420 -15.23 8.51 16.01
C TYR A 420 -16.66 9.00 16.24
N ALA A 421 -17.17 9.83 15.34
CA ALA A 421 -18.57 10.21 15.27
C ALA A 421 -19.30 9.18 14.39
N ALA A 422 -20.06 8.27 15.01
CA ALA A 422 -20.82 7.24 14.32
C ALA A 422 -21.98 7.83 13.53
N ASP A 423 -22.24 7.27 12.35
CA ASP A 423 -23.39 7.63 11.50
C ASP A 423 -24.70 7.02 12.03
N GLY A 424 -24.61 5.98 12.87
CA GLY A 424 -25.74 5.15 13.31
C GLY A 424 -26.14 4.10 12.27
N GLY A 425 -26.89 3.07 12.70
CA GLY A 425 -27.47 2.06 11.80
C GLY A 425 -26.82 0.67 11.84
N PRO A 426 -26.88 -0.09 10.73
CA PRO A 426 -26.49 -1.50 10.72
C PRO A 426 -24.99 -1.75 10.44
N ALA A 427 -24.28 -0.79 9.84
CA ALA A 427 -22.86 -0.92 9.54
C ALA A 427 -22.03 -1.04 10.82
N ARG A 428 -20.95 -1.83 10.74
CA ARG A 428 -20.06 -2.08 11.88
C ARG A 428 -18.68 -1.50 11.60
N THR A 429 -18.11 -0.86 12.62
CA THR A 429 -16.69 -0.51 12.65
C THR A 429 -15.88 -1.77 12.92
N GLU A 430 -14.83 -1.97 12.14
CA GLU A 430 -13.92 -3.11 12.22
C GLU A 430 -12.55 -2.66 12.74
N ILE A 431 -12.11 -3.21 13.86
CA ILE A 431 -10.82 -2.90 14.48
C ILE A 431 -10.00 -4.18 14.51
N TYR A 432 -8.89 -4.19 13.78
CA TYR A 432 -7.91 -5.27 13.89
C TYR A 432 -7.17 -5.17 15.22
N VAL A 433 -6.98 -6.30 15.89
CA VAL A 433 -6.25 -6.41 17.14
C VAL A 433 -4.92 -7.10 16.89
N SER A 434 -3.83 -6.40 17.17
CA SER A 434 -2.48 -6.89 16.92
C SER A 434 -2.20 -8.26 17.56
N ASP A 435 -1.76 -9.21 16.75
CA ASP A 435 -1.35 -10.55 17.16
C ASP A 435 -0.04 -10.56 17.98
N LEU A 436 0.74 -9.47 17.97
CA LEU A 436 2.02 -9.39 18.68
C LEU A 436 1.92 -8.73 20.07
N HIS A 437 0.90 -7.90 20.32
CA HIS A 437 0.89 -7.00 21.47
C HIS A 437 0.08 -7.53 22.67
N TYR A 438 -0.73 -8.57 22.49
CA TYR A 438 -1.60 -9.11 23.55
C TYR A 438 -1.39 -10.62 23.76
N PRO A 439 -0.20 -11.07 24.18
CA PRO A 439 0.12 -12.50 24.31
C PRO A 439 -0.75 -13.24 25.36
N ARG A 440 -1.44 -12.51 26.24
CA ARG A 440 -2.38 -13.07 27.24
C ARG A 440 -3.84 -12.77 26.91
N GLY A 441 -4.11 -12.33 25.68
CA GLY A 441 -5.41 -11.78 25.27
C GLY A 441 -5.59 -10.33 25.68
N TYR A 442 -6.74 -9.77 25.28
CA TYR A 442 -7.05 -8.35 25.43
C TYR A 442 -8.44 -8.13 26.06
N GLU A 443 -8.66 -6.92 26.57
CA GLU A 443 -9.96 -6.41 27.02
C GLU A 443 -10.39 -5.25 26.12
N VAL A 444 -11.71 -5.15 25.87
CA VAL A 444 -12.31 -4.07 25.08
C VAL A 444 -13.29 -3.32 25.97
N SER A 445 -13.17 -1.99 25.99
CA SER A 445 -14.18 -1.10 26.54
C SER A 445 -14.74 -0.24 25.41
N VAL A 446 -16.07 -0.12 25.35
CA VAL A 446 -16.76 0.73 24.37
C VAL A 446 -17.76 1.63 25.09
N THR A 447 -17.75 2.91 24.74
CA THR A 447 -18.77 3.89 25.13
C THR A 447 -19.46 4.38 23.86
N GLY A 448 -20.79 4.55 23.88
CA GLY A 448 -21.60 4.98 22.72
C GLY A 448 -21.86 3.89 21.68
N GLY A 449 -21.42 2.65 21.90
CA GLY A 449 -21.64 1.52 21.01
C GLY A 449 -21.55 0.18 21.74
N THR A 450 -21.76 -0.91 21.01
CA THR A 450 -21.75 -2.28 21.52
C THR A 450 -20.76 -3.14 20.74
N VAL A 451 -19.96 -3.94 21.45
CA VAL A 451 -19.11 -4.97 20.84
C VAL A 451 -19.99 -6.13 20.38
N THR A 452 -19.86 -6.52 19.12
CA THR A 452 -20.65 -7.58 18.46
C THR A 452 -19.81 -8.77 18.00
N SER A 453 -18.49 -8.69 18.18
CA SER A 453 -17.56 -9.81 17.96
C SER A 453 -17.45 -10.71 19.19
N GLU A 454 -17.10 -11.97 18.98
CA GLU A 454 -16.80 -12.91 20.06
C GLU A 454 -15.56 -12.49 20.87
N PRO A 455 -15.45 -12.86 22.16
CA PRO A 455 -14.27 -12.60 22.97
C PRO A 455 -12.99 -13.17 22.34
N GLY A 456 -11.95 -12.35 22.23
CA GLY A 456 -10.64 -12.76 21.70
C GLY A 456 -10.58 -12.86 20.17
N ALA A 457 -11.61 -12.42 19.45
CA ALA A 457 -11.58 -12.35 17.98
C ALA A 457 -10.42 -11.46 17.48
N PRO A 458 -9.80 -11.77 16.32
CA PRO A 458 -8.76 -10.92 15.73
C PRO A 458 -9.32 -9.59 15.18
N LEU A 459 -10.63 -9.53 14.95
CA LEU A 459 -11.37 -8.32 14.57
C LEU A 459 -12.42 -8.01 15.64
N VAL A 460 -12.28 -6.87 16.29
CA VAL A 460 -13.32 -6.32 17.17
C VAL A 460 -14.33 -5.58 16.32
N LEU A 461 -15.59 -6.00 16.41
CA LEU A 461 -16.71 -5.41 15.66
C LEU A 461 -17.53 -4.52 16.58
N VAL A 462 -17.60 -3.22 16.29
CA VAL A 462 -18.37 -2.25 17.09
C VAL A 462 -19.55 -1.72 16.30
N ARG A 463 -20.74 -1.75 16.90
CA ARG A 463 -21.97 -1.19 16.34
C ARG A 463 -22.48 -0.03 17.20
N ALA A 464 -22.85 1.07 16.56
CA ALA A 464 -23.64 2.14 17.17
C ALA A 464 -25.04 2.13 16.55
N GLU A 465 -26.09 2.02 17.37
CA GLU A 465 -27.47 2.01 16.86
C GLU A 465 -27.91 3.39 16.39
N GLU A 466 -27.48 4.44 17.11
CA GLU A 466 -27.77 5.84 16.82
C GLU A 466 -26.50 6.61 16.45
N ALA A 467 -26.68 7.75 15.78
CA ALA A 467 -25.59 8.67 15.51
C ALA A 467 -25.07 9.28 16.83
N GLY A 468 -23.75 9.39 16.98
CA GLY A 468 -23.15 9.90 18.21
C GLY A 468 -21.67 9.55 18.33
N GLN A 469 -21.03 10.04 19.40
CA GLN A 469 -19.62 9.74 19.65
C GLN A 469 -19.46 8.32 20.20
N VAL A 470 -18.56 7.56 19.57
CA VAL A 470 -18.13 6.24 20.05
C VAL A 470 -16.67 6.32 20.43
N THR A 471 -16.33 5.76 21.59
CA THR A 471 -14.95 5.59 22.03
C THR A 471 -14.68 4.13 22.33
N VAL A 472 -13.62 3.59 21.75
CA VAL A 472 -13.16 2.21 21.93
C VAL A 472 -11.78 2.25 22.57
N SER A 473 -11.55 1.43 23.60
CA SER A 473 -10.22 1.20 24.16
C SER A 473 -9.92 -0.29 24.18
N ILE A 474 -8.72 -0.67 23.75
CA ILE A 474 -8.23 -2.06 23.78
C ILE A 474 -6.91 -2.11 24.56
N ARG A 475 -6.83 -3.02 25.53
CA ARG A 475 -5.68 -3.16 26.44
C ARG A 475 -5.35 -4.63 26.69
N SER A 476 -4.11 -4.90 27.08
CA SER A 476 -3.66 -6.24 27.49
C SER A 476 -4.32 -6.67 28.80
N ARG A 477 -4.63 -7.97 28.94
CA ARG A 477 -5.12 -8.60 30.18
C ARG A 477 -4.02 -8.81 31.22
#